data_AF-A0A0K2RGQ2-F1
#
_entry.id   AF-A0A0K2RGQ2-F1
#
_cell.length_a   1.000
_cell.length_b   1.000
_cell.length_c   1.000
_cell.angle_alpha   90.00
_cell.angle_beta   90.00
_cell.angle_gamma   90.00
#
_symmetry.space_group_name_H-M   'P 1'
#
loop_
_entity.id
_entity.type
_entity.pdbx_description
1 polymer ?
#
loop_
_entity_poly.entity_id
_entity_poly.type
_entity_poly.pdbx_seq_one_letter_code
_entity_poly.pdbx_strand_id
1 'polypeptide(L)'
;MSLIRALSKELEARSDDSLRALFAARPDLISPVVPDFAALAARASARVSVQRALERLNKPEMQVLETLHLCTNTDTGHSVSAAGLKKCINGATLAALEPILNKLQELALIHRADPPATVHNPGRQRFYLPVGSLKDVIGIYPAGLGRSYTELVRLQPAFAQRVVHLVAELHQSGADILAATTPMDAALALQRWTSTPENLQHILSEAPVRTRPF
;
A
#
# COMPACT_ATOMS: atom_id res chain seq x y z
N MET A 1 -3.61 -15.44 10.49
CA MET A 1 -2.23 -15.99 10.67
C MET A 1 -1.30 -14.81 10.92
N SER A 2 -0.39 -14.84 11.90
CA SER A 2 0.47 -13.68 12.17
C SER A 2 1.46 -13.44 11.01
N LEU A 3 1.72 -12.18 10.67
CA LEU A 3 2.62 -11.79 9.57
C LEU A 3 4.03 -12.38 9.76
N ILE A 4 4.54 -12.36 11.00
CA ILE A 4 5.84 -12.96 11.34
C ILE A 4 5.87 -14.46 11.04
N ARG A 5 4.78 -15.19 11.32
CA ARG A 5 4.71 -16.63 11.03
C ARG A 5 4.63 -16.89 9.53
N ALA A 6 3.93 -16.04 8.77
CA ALA A 6 3.89 -16.14 7.32
C ALA A 6 5.27 -15.91 6.71
N LEU A 7 5.96 -14.85 7.13
CA LEU A 7 7.33 -14.56 6.69
C LEU A 7 8.32 -15.65 7.11
N SER A 8 8.22 -16.16 8.34
CA SER A 8 9.07 -17.26 8.83
C SER A 8 8.97 -18.49 7.93
N LYS A 9 7.76 -18.92 7.58
CA LYS A 9 7.56 -20.07 6.68
C LYS A 9 8.08 -19.79 5.27
N GLU A 10 7.94 -18.56 4.79
CA GLU A 10 8.48 -18.18 3.49
C GLU A 10 10.01 -18.25 3.49
N LEU A 11 10.67 -17.70 4.52
CA LEU A 11 12.12 -17.74 4.67
C LEU A 11 12.65 -19.17 4.80
N GLU A 12 11.96 -20.02 5.56
CA GLU A 12 12.27 -21.44 5.71
C GLU A 12 12.21 -22.20 4.37
N ALA A 13 11.30 -21.81 3.46
CA ALA A 13 11.13 -22.43 2.16
C ALA A 13 12.09 -21.90 1.06
N ARG A 14 12.94 -20.92 1.36
CA ARG A 14 13.91 -20.36 0.40
C ARG A 14 15.10 -21.29 0.21
N SER A 15 15.72 -21.21 -0.97
CA SER A 15 17.00 -21.87 -1.21
C SER A 15 18.14 -21.18 -0.45
N ASP A 16 19.22 -21.94 -0.18
CA ASP A 16 20.43 -21.41 0.47
C ASP A 16 21.03 -20.22 -0.27
N ASP A 17 21.01 -20.24 -1.61
CA ASP A 17 21.50 -19.11 -2.42
C ASP A 17 20.63 -17.86 -2.25
N SER A 18 19.31 -18.03 -2.14
CA SER A 18 18.39 -16.93 -1.87
C SER A 18 18.58 -16.35 -0.46
N LEU A 19 18.80 -17.20 0.54
CA LEU A 19 19.12 -16.77 1.91
C LEU A 19 20.48 -16.06 1.98
N ARG A 20 21.49 -16.57 1.27
CA ARG A 20 22.80 -15.91 1.16
C ARG A 20 22.68 -14.53 0.52
N ALA A 21 21.90 -14.40 -0.54
CA ALA A 21 21.63 -13.12 -1.19
C ALA A 21 20.89 -12.15 -0.26
N LEU A 22 19.90 -12.63 0.49
CA LEU A 22 19.20 -11.84 1.51
C LEU A 22 20.17 -11.32 2.57
N PHE A 23 21.06 -12.16 3.11
CA PHE A 23 22.03 -11.74 4.12
C PHE A 23 23.10 -10.79 3.59
N ALA A 24 23.52 -10.95 2.33
CA ALA A 24 24.39 -9.98 1.67
C ALA A 24 23.69 -8.61 1.50
N ALA A 25 22.42 -8.62 1.14
CA ALA A 25 21.62 -7.41 0.96
C ALA A 25 21.18 -6.75 2.28
N ARG A 26 20.98 -7.54 3.34
CA ARG A 26 20.59 -7.10 4.69
C ARG A 26 21.48 -7.73 5.77
N PRO A 27 22.74 -7.27 5.94
CA PRO A 27 23.69 -7.83 6.90
C PRO A 27 23.25 -7.72 8.36
N ASP A 28 22.35 -6.80 8.67
CA ASP A 28 21.80 -6.60 10.00
C ASP A 28 20.87 -7.76 10.45
N LEU A 29 20.43 -8.62 9.53
CA LEU A 29 19.63 -9.79 9.88
C LEU A 29 20.41 -10.87 10.63
N ILE A 30 21.72 -10.94 10.42
CA ILE A 30 22.59 -11.98 10.99
C ILE A 30 23.45 -11.49 12.15
N SER A 31 23.40 -10.19 12.48
CA SER A 31 24.18 -9.60 13.58
C SER A 31 23.29 -8.82 14.56
N PRO A 32 23.15 -9.26 15.83
CA PRO A 32 23.71 -10.50 16.40
C PRO A 32 23.07 -11.75 15.79
N VAL A 33 23.59 -12.96 16.01
CA VAL A 33 23.00 -14.19 15.43
C VAL A 33 21.56 -14.40 15.91
N VAL A 34 20.69 -14.95 15.04
CA VAL A 34 19.33 -15.41 15.39
C VAL A 34 19.31 -16.94 15.53
N PRO A 35 18.54 -17.50 16.47
CA PRO A 35 18.48 -18.94 16.71
C PRO A 35 17.65 -19.72 15.69
N ASP A 36 16.65 -19.09 15.05
CA ASP A 36 15.72 -19.75 14.14
C ASP A 36 15.09 -18.79 13.12
N PHE A 37 14.29 -19.33 12.19
CA PHE A 37 13.60 -18.55 11.15
C PHE A 37 12.49 -17.63 11.70
N ALA A 38 11.90 -17.95 12.86
CA ALA A 38 10.87 -17.11 13.47
C ALA A 38 11.50 -15.83 14.03
N ALA A 39 12.65 -15.95 14.71
CA ALA A 39 13.46 -14.84 15.17
C ALA A 39 14.04 -14.05 14.00
N LEU A 40 14.47 -14.73 12.91
CA LEU A 40 14.90 -14.07 11.68
C LEU A 40 13.78 -13.22 11.08
N ALA A 41 12.57 -13.77 10.95
CA ALA A 41 11.40 -13.05 10.43
C ALA A 41 11.00 -11.87 11.32
N ALA A 42 11.05 -12.04 12.64
CA ALA A 42 10.83 -10.95 13.59
C ALA A 42 11.86 -9.83 13.42
N ARG A 43 13.14 -10.17 13.24
CA ARG A 43 14.20 -9.18 12.98
C ARG A 43 14.06 -8.52 11.62
N ALA A 44 13.73 -9.27 10.57
CA ALA A 44 13.47 -8.72 9.25
C ALA A 44 12.27 -7.76 9.23
N SER A 45 11.32 -7.98 10.14
CA SER A 45 10.18 -7.09 10.37
C SER A 45 10.46 -6.02 11.44
N ALA A 46 11.67 -5.88 11.97
CA ALA A 46 11.97 -4.85 12.96
C ALA A 46 12.12 -3.48 12.28
N ARG A 47 11.60 -2.42 12.91
CA ARG A 47 11.58 -1.05 12.36
C ARG A 47 12.94 -0.59 11.82
N VAL A 48 14.01 -0.74 12.60
CA VAL A 48 15.38 -0.33 12.21
C VAL A 48 15.88 -1.13 11.00
N SER A 49 15.57 -2.42 10.93
CA SER A 49 15.99 -3.29 9.83
C SER A 49 15.25 -2.94 8.54
N VAL A 50 13.94 -2.70 8.62
CA VAL A 50 13.13 -2.25 7.49
C VAL A 50 13.59 -0.87 7.02
N GLN A 51 13.84 0.08 7.93
CA GLN A 51 14.36 1.40 7.59
C GLN A 51 15.64 1.34 6.75
N ARG A 52 16.64 0.56 7.20
CA ARG A 52 17.90 0.38 6.45
C ARG A 52 17.69 -0.26 5.07
N ALA A 53 16.75 -1.19 4.96
CA ALA A 53 16.42 -1.78 3.67
C ALA A 53 15.75 -0.76 2.73
N LEU A 54 14.88 0.12 3.26
CA LEU A 54 14.20 1.14 2.48
C LEU A 54 15.17 2.21 1.94
N GLU A 55 16.21 2.57 2.72
CA GLU A 55 17.28 3.50 2.30
C GLU A 55 18.04 3.02 1.04
N ARG A 56 17.99 1.73 0.72
CA ARG A 56 18.65 1.11 -0.44
C ARG A 56 17.72 0.95 -1.65
N LEU A 57 16.43 1.24 -1.50
CA LEU A 57 15.47 1.13 -2.59
C LEU A 57 15.58 2.33 -3.53
N ASN A 58 15.44 2.06 -4.83
CA ASN A 58 15.27 3.14 -5.80
C ASN A 58 13.83 3.68 -5.79
N LYS A 59 13.61 4.78 -6.52
CA LYS A 59 12.30 5.45 -6.57
C LYS A 59 11.16 4.53 -7.06
N PRO A 60 11.30 3.74 -8.15
CA PRO A 60 10.25 2.79 -8.55
C PRO A 60 9.96 1.72 -7.49
N GLU A 61 10.98 1.17 -6.84
CA GLU A 61 10.83 0.17 -5.78
C GLU A 61 10.08 0.74 -4.57
N MET A 62 10.44 1.95 -4.14
CA MET A 62 9.75 2.65 -3.07
C MET A 62 8.28 2.92 -3.45
N GLN A 63 8.02 3.43 -4.66
CA GLN A 63 6.67 3.70 -5.12
C GLN A 63 5.78 2.45 -5.13
N VAL A 64 6.31 1.31 -5.59
CA VAL A 64 5.58 0.03 -5.55
C VAL A 64 5.31 -0.39 -4.10
N LEU A 65 6.28 -0.24 -3.20
CA LEU A 65 6.12 -0.61 -1.79
C LEU A 65 5.10 0.28 -1.07
N GLU A 66 5.11 1.58 -1.30
CA GLU A 66 4.11 2.52 -0.77
C GLU A 66 2.71 2.24 -1.33
N THR A 67 2.62 1.96 -2.64
CA THR A 67 1.34 1.58 -3.26
C THR A 67 0.83 0.26 -2.69
N LEU A 68 1.71 -0.72 -2.48
CA LEU A 68 1.36 -1.97 -1.82
C LEU A 68 0.81 -1.70 -0.42
N HIS A 69 1.45 -0.84 0.36
CA HIS A 69 0.94 -0.47 1.68
C HIS A 69 -0.45 0.18 1.61
N LEU A 70 -0.66 1.11 0.68
CA LEU A 70 -1.94 1.80 0.49
C LEU A 70 -3.08 0.87 0.03
N CYS A 71 -2.76 -0.16 -0.77
CA CYS A 71 -3.75 -1.10 -1.31
C CYS A 71 -3.98 -2.34 -0.44
N THR A 72 -3.22 -2.48 0.65
CA THR A 72 -3.31 -3.65 1.54
C THR A 72 -3.73 -3.25 2.95
N ASN A 73 -4.22 -4.22 3.70
CA ASN A 73 -4.45 -4.07 5.12
C ASN A 73 -3.92 -5.33 5.83
N THR A 74 -2.83 -5.16 6.55
CA THR A 74 -2.15 -6.26 7.24
C THR A 74 -2.94 -6.81 8.43
N ASP A 75 -3.82 -6.00 9.03
CA ASP A 75 -4.63 -6.38 10.19
C ASP A 75 -5.83 -7.24 9.76
N THR A 76 -6.42 -6.94 8.60
CA THR A 76 -7.52 -7.72 8.01
C THR A 76 -7.04 -8.81 7.04
N GLY A 77 -5.75 -8.83 6.71
CA GLY A 77 -5.17 -9.74 5.72
C GLY A 77 -5.56 -9.41 4.26
N HIS A 78 -6.05 -8.19 3.99
CA HIS A 78 -6.39 -7.76 2.65
C HIS A 78 -5.12 -7.58 1.81
N SER A 79 -4.84 -8.57 0.97
CA SER A 79 -3.67 -8.60 0.08
C SER A 79 -4.01 -8.04 -1.31
N VAL A 80 -2.98 -7.76 -2.10
CA VAL A 80 -3.15 -7.26 -3.48
C VAL A 80 -2.22 -8.01 -4.45
N SER A 81 -2.67 -8.18 -5.68
CA SER A 81 -1.89 -8.78 -6.77
C SER A 81 -1.16 -7.73 -7.61
N ALA A 82 -0.19 -8.17 -8.43
CA ALA A 82 0.48 -7.28 -9.39
C ALA A 82 -0.51 -6.60 -10.35
N ALA A 83 -1.59 -7.29 -10.73
CA ALA A 83 -2.65 -6.72 -11.56
C ALA A 83 -3.47 -5.66 -10.82
N GLY A 84 -3.66 -5.81 -9.50
CA GLY A 84 -4.24 -4.78 -8.65
C GLY A 84 -3.35 -3.54 -8.58
N LEU A 85 -2.06 -3.72 -8.29
CA LEU A 85 -1.08 -2.62 -8.23
C LEU A 85 -0.96 -1.85 -9.54
N LYS A 86 -1.01 -2.55 -10.68
CA LYS A 86 -1.00 -1.93 -12.02
C LYS A 86 -2.09 -0.87 -12.17
N LYS A 87 -3.28 -1.08 -11.59
CA LYS A 87 -4.39 -0.12 -11.68
C LYS A 87 -4.13 1.15 -10.88
N CYS A 88 -3.28 1.10 -9.86
CA CYS A 88 -3.00 2.20 -8.96
C CYS A 88 -1.78 3.02 -9.39
N ILE A 89 -0.86 2.43 -10.18
CA ILE A 89 0.35 3.10 -10.65
C ILE A 89 0.18 3.45 -12.13
N ASN A 90 -0.01 4.74 -12.42
CA ASN A 90 -0.17 5.21 -13.78
C ASN A 90 1.06 4.86 -14.64
N GLY A 91 0.83 4.32 -15.84
CA GLY A 91 1.88 3.89 -16.76
C GLY A 91 2.60 2.58 -16.40
N ALA A 92 2.23 1.91 -15.30
CA ALA A 92 2.85 0.65 -14.93
C ALA A 92 2.46 -0.52 -15.85
N THR A 93 3.43 -1.40 -16.11
CA THR A 93 3.21 -2.67 -16.82
C THR A 93 3.49 -3.84 -15.87
N LEU A 94 2.85 -4.99 -16.11
CA LEU A 94 3.11 -6.19 -15.31
C LEU A 94 4.59 -6.62 -15.43
N ALA A 95 5.16 -6.51 -16.63
CA ALA A 95 6.57 -6.81 -16.88
C ALA A 95 7.53 -5.93 -16.08
N ALA A 96 7.15 -4.69 -15.74
CA ALA A 96 7.94 -3.82 -14.87
C ALA A 96 7.68 -4.07 -13.38
N LEU A 97 6.46 -4.42 -12.99
CA LEU A 97 6.10 -4.66 -11.58
C LEU A 97 6.63 -5.98 -11.03
N GLU A 98 6.59 -7.05 -11.83
CA GLU A 98 7.04 -8.38 -11.41
C GLU A 98 8.49 -8.43 -10.89
N PRO A 99 9.51 -7.88 -11.59
CA PRO A 99 10.87 -7.87 -11.06
C PRO A 99 11.01 -7.04 -9.78
N ILE A 100 10.28 -5.92 -9.67
CA ILE A 100 10.28 -5.10 -8.44
C ILE A 100 9.68 -5.88 -7.27
N LEU A 101 8.52 -6.53 -7.47
CA LEU A 101 7.89 -7.36 -6.43
C LEU A 101 8.77 -8.54 -6.04
N ASN A 102 9.43 -9.19 -7.01
CA ASN A 102 10.39 -10.25 -6.72
C ASN A 102 11.56 -9.74 -5.87
N LYS A 103 12.16 -8.59 -6.22
CA LYS A 103 13.23 -7.98 -5.43
C LYS A 103 12.78 -7.60 -4.02
N LEU A 104 11.61 -6.99 -3.88
CA LEU A 104 11.04 -6.64 -2.56
C LEU A 104 10.78 -7.90 -1.73
N GLN A 105 10.34 -9.00 -2.37
CA GLN A 105 10.18 -10.29 -1.73
C GLN A 105 11.55 -10.84 -1.31
N GLU A 106 12.55 -10.86 -2.19
CA GLU A 106 13.92 -11.29 -1.91
C GLU A 106 14.53 -10.55 -0.71
N LEU A 107 14.26 -9.24 -0.58
CA LEU A 107 14.67 -8.43 0.56
C LEU A 107 13.86 -8.67 1.84
N ALA A 108 12.88 -9.57 1.84
CA ALA A 108 11.98 -9.85 2.95
C ALA A 108 11.22 -8.60 3.44
N LEU A 109 10.82 -7.72 2.51
CA LEU A 109 9.98 -6.54 2.78
C LEU A 109 8.50 -6.80 2.50
N ILE A 110 8.22 -7.79 1.66
CA ILE A 110 6.88 -8.27 1.35
C ILE A 110 6.88 -9.79 1.41
N HIS A 111 5.73 -10.39 1.68
CA HIS A 111 5.56 -11.83 1.69
C HIS A 111 4.32 -12.26 0.92
N ARG A 112 4.27 -13.54 0.55
CA ARG A 112 3.11 -14.17 -0.08
C ARG A 112 1.94 -14.19 0.89
N ALA A 113 0.75 -13.91 0.37
CA ALA A 113 -0.49 -13.96 1.13
C ALA A 113 -1.59 -14.63 0.32
N ASP A 114 -2.64 -15.06 1.02
CA ASP A 114 -3.87 -15.55 0.39
C ASP A 114 -4.60 -14.38 -0.28
N PRO A 115 -5.37 -14.64 -1.37
CA PRO A 115 -6.19 -13.61 -2.00
C PRO A 115 -7.21 -13.03 -1.00
N PRO A 116 -7.58 -11.74 -1.14
CA PRO A 116 -8.61 -11.16 -0.30
C PRO A 116 -9.96 -11.83 -0.59
N ALA A 117 -10.83 -11.89 0.43
CA ALA A 117 -12.12 -12.59 0.34
C ALA A 117 -13.06 -12.06 -0.78
N THR A 118 -12.82 -10.84 -1.28
CA THR A 118 -13.56 -10.23 -2.39
C THR A 118 -13.23 -10.86 -3.74
N VAL A 119 -12.09 -11.53 -3.87
CA VAL A 119 -11.63 -12.16 -5.11
C VAL A 119 -12.09 -13.60 -5.16
N HIS A 120 -13.13 -13.86 -5.94
CA HIS A 120 -13.76 -15.18 -6.06
C HIS A 120 -13.01 -16.12 -7.02
N ASN A 121 -12.25 -15.56 -7.98
CA ASN A 121 -11.43 -16.33 -8.91
C ASN A 121 -10.02 -15.70 -9.02
N PRO A 122 -9.09 -16.05 -8.10
CA PRO A 122 -7.74 -15.51 -8.10
C PRO A 122 -6.88 -16.05 -9.25
N GLY A 123 -7.32 -17.12 -9.94
CA GLY A 123 -6.54 -17.77 -11.00
C GLY A 123 -5.14 -18.15 -10.54
N ARG A 124 -4.13 -17.83 -11.37
CA ARG A 124 -2.69 -18.02 -11.05
C ARG A 124 -2.05 -16.76 -10.45
N GLN A 125 -2.86 -15.79 -10.05
CA GLN A 125 -2.32 -14.54 -9.53
C GLN A 125 -1.68 -14.73 -8.17
N ARG A 126 -0.68 -13.89 -7.99
CA ARG A 126 0.24 -13.87 -6.88
C ARG A 126 -0.11 -12.67 -6.01
N PHE A 127 -0.47 -12.92 -4.76
CA PHE A 127 -0.88 -11.89 -3.81
C PHE A 127 0.20 -11.63 -2.76
N TYR A 128 0.30 -10.38 -2.33
CA TYR A 128 1.36 -9.91 -1.46
C TYR A 128 0.81 -9.07 -0.30
N LEU A 129 1.49 -9.15 0.83
CA LEU A 129 1.35 -8.24 1.97
C LEU A 129 2.73 -7.67 2.33
N PRO A 130 2.83 -6.39 2.73
CA PRO A 130 4.04 -5.84 3.30
C PRO A 130 4.30 -6.40 4.71
N VAL A 131 5.55 -6.31 5.17
CA VAL A 131 5.87 -6.57 6.58
C VAL A 131 5.15 -5.59 7.50
N GLY A 132 4.72 -6.07 8.67
CA GLY A 132 3.81 -5.31 9.56
C GLY A 132 4.36 -3.97 10.09
N SER A 133 5.68 -3.83 10.19
CA SER A 133 6.34 -2.60 10.65
C SER A 133 6.55 -1.56 9.55
N LEU A 134 6.19 -1.87 8.30
CA LEU A 134 6.37 -0.93 7.19
C LEU A 134 5.71 0.41 7.49
N LYS A 135 4.50 0.39 8.08
CA LYS A 135 3.74 1.58 8.48
C LYS A 135 4.51 2.50 9.45
N ASP A 136 5.33 1.93 10.32
CA ASP A 136 6.11 2.67 11.32
C ASP A 136 7.38 3.33 10.73
N VAL A 137 7.73 2.95 9.49
CA VAL A 137 8.92 3.41 8.76
C VAL A 137 8.56 4.43 7.69
N ILE A 138 7.58 4.14 6.83
CA ILE A 138 7.14 5.07 5.77
C ILE A 138 6.36 6.28 6.32
N GLY A 139 5.89 6.17 7.56
CA GLY A 139 5.20 7.25 8.27
C GLY A 139 3.70 7.28 8.03
N ILE A 140 3.06 8.32 8.59
CA ILE A 140 1.60 8.43 8.67
C ILE A 140 0.97 8.75 7.30
N TYR A 141 1.74 9.36 6.39
CA TYR A 141 1.27 9.84 5.08
C TYR A 141 2.12 9.23 3.95
N PRO A 142 1.90 7.94 3.64
CA PRO A 142 2.62 7.27 2.55
C PRO A 142 2.45 8.02 1.22
N ALA A 143 3.51 8.04 0.40
CA ALA A 143 3.56 8.75 -0.87
C ALA A 143 3.21 10.26 -0.80
N GLY A 144 3.24 10.86 0.40
CA GLY A 144 2.87 12.26 0.60
C GLY A 144 1.39 12.56 0.38
N LEU A 145 0.51 11.55 0.39
CA LEU A 145 -0.92 11.71 0.09
C LEU A 145 -1.74 12.38 1.21
N GLY A 146 -1.13 12.62 2.37
CA GLY A 146 -1.78 13.26 3.51
C GLY A 146 -2.85 12.38 4.16
N ARG A 147 -3.76 13.02 4.90
CA ARG A 147 -4.86 12.36 5.63
C ARG A 147 -5.93 11.88 4.65
N SER A 148 -6.50 10.72 4.93
CA SER A 148 -7.69 10.26 4.19
C SER A 148 -8.90 11.17 4.45
N TYR A 149 -9.87 11.20 3.53
CA TYR A 149 -11.10 11.96 3.72
C TYR A 149 -11.85 11.56 5.01
N THR A 150 -11.82 10.28 5.38
CA THR A 150 -12.46 9.78 6.61
C THR A 150 -11.76 10.27 7.87
N GLU A 151 -10.42 10.36 7.87
CA GLU A 151 -9.66 10.97 8.96
C GLU A 151 -9.89 12.48 9.03
N LEU A 152 -9.99 13.17 7.89
CA LEU A 152 -10.29 14.60 7.85
C LEU A 152 -11.64 14.91 8.49
N VAL A 153 -12.68 14.10 8.25
CA VAL A 153 -13.97 14.28 8.91
C VAL A 153 -13.85 14.10 10.43
N ARG A 154 -13.05 13.15 10.90
CA ARG A 154 -12.87 12.89 12.33
C ARG A 154 -12.08 13.98 13.04
N LEU A 155 -11.07 14.55 12.37
CA LEU A 155 -10.10 15.45 12.99
C LEU A 155 -10.39 16.94 12.74
N GLN A 156 -11.16 17.28 11.69
CA GLN A 156 -11.38 18.65 11.28
C GLN A 156 -12.88 19.00 11.21
N PRO A 157 -13.44 19.64 12.25
CA PRO A 157 -14.88 19.96 12.32
C PRO A 157 -15.38 20.80 11.14
N ALA A 158 -14.58 21.74 10.66
CA ALA A 158 -14.92 22.57 9.51
C ALA A 158 -15.09 21.75 8.22
N PHE A 159 -14.30 20.68 8.04
CA PHE A 159 -14.45 19.77 6.90
C PHE A 159 -15.72 18.92 7.06
N ALA A 160 -15.95 18.37 8.25
CA ALA A 160 -17.14 17.57 8.55
C ALA A 160 -18.46 18.34 8.32
N GLN A 161 -18.50 19.63 8.61
CA GLN A 161 -19.68 20.48 8.37
C GLN A 161 -19.95 20.73 6.89
N ARG A 162 -18.91 20.71 6.05
CA ARG A 162 -19.00 21.11 4.64
C ARG A 162 -19.04 19.94 3.65
N VAL A 163 -18.49 18.78 4.02
CA VAL A 163 -18.31 17.64 3.12
C VAL A 163 -19.61 17.14 2.50
N VAL A 164 -20.72 17.16 3.25
CA VAL A 164 -22.05 16.75 2.75
C VAL A 164 -22.54 17.69 1.64
N HIS A 165 -22.40 19.01 1.86
CA HIS A 165 -22.74 20.00 0.85
C HIS A 165 -21.84 19.89 -0.38
N LEU A 166 -20.54 19.65 -0.18
CA LEU A 166 -19.58 19.48 -1.27
C LEU A 166 -19.93 18.27 -2.15
N VAL A 167 -20.33 17.14 -1.55
CA VAL A 167 -20.80 15.97 -2.32
C VAL A 167 -22.08 16.29 -3.10
N ALA A 168 -23.01 17.03 -2.50
CA ALA A 168 -24.23 17.45 -3.18
C ALA A 168 -23.94 18.40 -4.36
N GLU A 169 -23.02 19.35 -4.20
CA GLU A 169 -22.58 20.25 -5.27
C GLU A 169 -21.92 19.48 -6.43
N LEU A 170 -21.03 18.52 -6.12
CA LEU A 170 -20.43 17.65 -7.13
C LEU A 170 -21.48 16.84 -7.88
N HIS A 171 -22.44 16.26 -7.16
CA HIS A 171 -23.54 15.51 -7.77
C HIS A 171 -24.37 16.40 -8.71
N GLN A 172 -24.68 17.65 -8.31
CA GLN A 172 -25.40 18.61 -9.15
C GLN A 172 -24.61 19.07 -10.38
N SER A 173 -23.28 19.10 -10.29
CA SER A 173 -22.40 19.39 -11.45
C SER A 173 -22.31 18.25 -12.46
N GLY A 174 -22.95 17.09 -12.18
CA GLY A 174 -22.97 15.93 -13.07
C GLY A 174 -21.91 14.87 -12.75
N ALA A 175 -21.19 15.00 -11.61
CA ALA A 175 -20.25 13.96 -11.17
C ALA A 175 -21.02 12.70 -10.72
N ASP A 176 -20.56 11.53 -11.18
CA ASP A 176 -21.07 10.22 -10.74
C ASP A 176 -20.57 9.87 -9.32
N ILE A 177 -21.04 10.65 -8.34
CA ILE A 177 -20.75 10.47 -6.92
C ILE A 177 -22.03 10.09 -6.18
N LEU A 178 -21.89 9.14 -5.25
CA LEU A 178 -22.99 8.70 -4.39
C LEU A 178 -23.43 9.85 -3.47
N ALA A 179 -24.73 10.14 -3.49
CA ALA A 179 -25.33 11.07 -2.54
C ALA A 179 -25.12 10.57 -1.10
N ALA A 180 -24.85 11.50 -0.19
CA ALA A 180 -24.60 11.20 1.21
C ALA A 180 -25.29 12.23 2.09
N THR A 181 -25.81 11.79 3.24
CA THR A 181 -26.49 12.64 4.21
C THR A 181 -25.70 12.83 5.50
N THR A 182 -24.68 11.99 5.74
CA THR A 182 -23.78 12.09 6.89
C THR A 182 -22.37 12.49 6.47
N PRO A 183 -21.59 13.18 7.32
CA PRO A 183 -20.22 13.53 7.00
C PRO A 183 -19.33 12.32 6.67
N MET A 184 -19.51 11.21 7.38
CA MET A 184 -18.71 10.00 7.16
C MET A 184 -19.04 9.34 5.81
N ASP A 185 -20.33 9.23 5.47
CA ASP A 185 -20.75 8.69 4.17
C ASP A 185 -20.28 9.57 3.02
N ALA A 186 -20.32 10.90 3.20
CA ALA A 186 -19.83 11.85 2.22
C ALA A 186 -18.31 11.73 2.01
N ALA A 187 -17.53 11.54 3.08
CA ALA A 187 -16.10 11.26 2.96
C ALA A 187 -15.81 9.94 2.23
N LEU A 188 -16.58 8.87 2.50
CA LEU A 188 -16.45 7.61 1.79
C LEU A 188 -16.84 7.73 0.31
N ALA A 189 -17.89 8.50 0.00
CA ALA A 189 -18.30 8.80 -1.37
C ALA A 189 -17.20 9.53 -2.13
N LEU A 190 -16.61 10.59 -1.54
CA LEU A 190 -15.47 11.30 -2.12
C LEU A 190 -14.26 10.38 -2.32
N GLN A 191 -13.92 9.57 -1.31
CA GLN A 191 -12.80 8.65 -1.40
C GLN A 191 -12.98 7.64 -2.54
N ARG A 192 -14.18 7.05 -2.69
CA ARG A 192 -14.47 6.13 -3.79
C ARG A 192 -14.41 6.83 -5.14
N TRP A 193 -15.02 8.00 -5.23
CA TRP A 193 -15.09 8.75 -6.48
C TRP A 193 -13.70 9.19 -6.97
N THR A 194 -12.85 9.67 -6.06
CA THR A 194 -11.46 10.12 -6.36
C THR A 194 -10.45 8.98 -6.50
N SER A 195 -10.82 7.74 -6.13
CA SER A 195 -9.96 6.56 -6.34
C SER A 195 -9.88 6.14 -7.81
N THR A 196 -10.75 6.65 -8.66
CA THR A 196 -10.77 6.41 -10.10
C THR A 196 -9.92 7.48 -10.81
N PRO A 197 -8.84 7.11 -11.53
CA PRO A 197 -7.97 8.06 -12.22
C PRO A 197 -8.72 8.99 -13.17
N GLU A 198 -9.74 8.47 -13.86
CA GLU A 198 -10.55 9.20 -14.84
C GLU A 198 -11.36 10.31 -14.17
N ASN A 199 -11.99 10.03 -13.03
CA ASN A 199 -12.75 11.01 -12.26
C ASN A 199 -11.85 12.12 -11.73
N LEU A 200 -10.65 11.74 -11.23
CA LEU A 200 -9.67 12.71 -10.75
C LEU A 200 -9.15 13.59 -11.90
N GLN A 201 -8.86 13.02 -13.06
CA GLN A 201 -8.44 13.80 -14.24
C GLN A 201 -9.56 14.74 -14.73
N HIS A 202 -10.82 14.28 -14.71
CA HIS A 202 -11.96 15.10 -15.08
C HIS A 202 -12.04 16.35 -14.20
N ILE A 203 -12.09 16.18 -12.86
CA ILE A 203 -12.18 17.33 -11.94
C ILE A 203 -10.97 18.25 -12.02
N LEU A 204 -9.76 17.70 -12.25
CA LEU A 204 -8.56 18.51 -12.41
C LEU A 204 -8.56 19.31 -13.72
N SER A 205 -9.21 18.82 -14.78
CA SER A 205 -9.30 19.54 -16.05
C SER A 205 -10.25 20.74 -15.99
N GLU A 206 -11.33 20.59 -15.21
CA GLU A 206 -12.29 21.66 -14.90
C GLU A 206 -11.83 22.58 -13.76
N ALA A 207 -10.72 22.25 -13.09
CA ALA A 207 -10.22 23.05 -12.00
C ALA A 207 -9.88 24.48 -12.47
N PRO A 208 -10.26 25.52 -11.69
CA PRO A 208 -9.87 26.89 -11.95
C PRO A 208 -8.37 27.04 -12.20
N VAL A 209 -7.97 28.02 -13.01
CA VAL A 209 -6.57 28.22 -13.43
C VAL A 209 -5.60 28.31 -12.25
N ARG A 210 -6.05 28.80 -11.08
CA ARG A 210 -5.22 28.93 -9.86
C ARG A 210 -5.02 27.62 -9.09
N THR A 211 -5.72 26.55 -9.47
CA THR A 211 -5.73 25.24 -8.78
C THR A 211 -5.33 24.08 -9.68
N ARG A 212 -4.94 24.33 -10.94
CA ARG A 212 -4.42 23.28 -11.82
C ARG A 212 -3.03 22.85 -11.35
N PRO A 213 -2.77 21.54 -11.18
CA PRO A 213 -1.42 21.05 -10.93
C PRO A 213 -0.55 21.38 -12.16
N PHE A 214 0.68 21.84 -11.91
CA PHE A 214 1.67 22.17 -12.94
C PHE A 214 2.13 20.93 -13.70
#